data_AF-A0A0C9ZF74-F1
#
_entry.id   AF-A0A0C9ZF74-F1
#
_cell.length_a   1.000
_cell.length_b   1.000
_cell.length_c   1.000
_cell.angle_alpha   90.00
_cell.angle_beta   90.00
_cell.angle_gamma   90.00
#
_symmetry.space_group_name_H-M   'P 1'
#
loop_
_entity.id
_entity.type
_entity.pdbx_description
1 polymer ?
#
loop_
_entity_poly.entity_id
_entity_poly.type
_entity_poly.pdbx_seq_one_letter_code
_entity_poly.pdbx_strand_id
1 'polypeptide(L)'
;HLCSVHGCRGADDTTLTCWWDGCAQHMEKCAIVKHIQAIHLGVTYPCRRCGITFAGKRSFELHLLGCPAPKKRIEVELFERTLVFERSL
;
A
#
# COMPACT_ATOMS: atom_id res chain seq x y z
N HIS A 1 19.24 10.52 0.49
CA HIS A 1 18.52 10.32 -0.78
C HIS A 1 17.50 11.45 -1.01
N LEU A 2 16.44 11.56 -0.20
CA LEU A 2 15.42 12.62 -0.37
C LEU A 2 15.95 14.06 -0.20
N CYS A 3 16.68 14.39 0.87
CA CYS A 3 17.29 15.73 1.02
C CYS A 3 18.35 16.04 -0.03
N SER A 4 19.10 15.02 -0.46
CA SER A 4 20.28 15.15 -1.34
C SER A 4 19.91 15.47 -2.79
N VAL A 5 18.78 14.91 -3.26
CA VAL A 5 18.35 14.99 -4.67
C VAL A 5 17.13 15.90 -4.85
N HIS A 6 16.26 16.01 -3.84
CA HIS A 6 14.98 16.73 -3.96
C HIS A 6 14.92 18.05 -3.16
N GLY A 7 16.03 18.49 -2.56
CA GLY A 7 16.18 19.88 -2.11
C GLY A 7 15.33 20.30 -0.89
N CYS A 8 15.14 19.42 0.09
CA CYS A 8 14.51 19.80 1.36
C CYS A 8 15.48 20.66 2.21
N ARG A 9 15.27 21.99 2.24
CA ARG A 9 15.93 22.93 3.17
C ARG A 9 14.90 23.38 4.21
N GLY A 10 15.18 23.13 5.49
CA GLY A 10 14.39 23.63 6.64
C GLY A 10 15.10 24.79 7.34
N ALA A 11 14.35 25.68 7.98
CA ALA A 11 14.87 26.78 8.81
C ALA A 11 15.27 26.30 10.22
N ASP A 12 14.64 25.24 10.68
CA ASP A 12 14.85 24.43 11.87
C ASP A 12 14.45 22.99 11.50
N ASP A 13 15.17 21.96 11.94
CA ASP A 13 15.12 20.56 11.41
C ASP A 13 13.75 19.83 11.51
N THR A 14 12.69 20.53 11.92
CA THR A 14 11.35 20.01 12.21
C THR A 14 10.42 20.03 10.99
N THR A 15 10.48 21.08 10.17
CA THR A 15 9.52 21.31 9.06
C THR A 15 10.24 21.35 7.71
N LEU A 16 9.77 20.54 6.76
CA LEU A 16 10.27 20.46 5.40
C LEU A 16 9.20 20.90 4.40
N THR A 17 9.61 21.66 3.38
CA THR A 17 8.76 22.07 2.27
C THR A 17 8.89 21.11 1.10
N CYS A 18 7.77 20.71 0.49
CA CYS A 18 7.71 19.96 -0.75
C CYS A 18 7.87 20.90 -1.95
N TRP A 19 8.92 20.71 -2.74
CA TRP A 19 9.23 21.55 -3.91
C TRP A 19 8.85 20.90 -5.25
N TRP A 20 7.94 19.93 -5.23
CA TRP A 20 7.39 19.40 -6.47
C TRP A 20 6.58 20.47 -7.20
N ASP A 21 6.63 20.45 -8.53
CA ASP A 21 5.93 21.42 -9.38
C ASP A 21 4.44 21.53 -9.00
N GLY A 22 4.01 22.74 -8.63
CA GLY A 22 2.65 23.04 -8.19
C GLY A 22 2.25 22.61 -6.77
N CYS A 23 3.17 22.14 -5.90
CA CYS A 23 2.80 21.61 -4.57
C CYS A 23 3.03 22.57 -3.38
N ALA A 24 4.28 22.96 -3.12
CA ALA A 24 4.69 23.87 -2.03
C ALA A 24 4.16 23.55 -0.60
N GLN A 25 3.78 22.29 -0.31
CA GLN A 25 3.24 21.89 1.00
C GLN A 25 4.33 21.85 2.08
N HIS A 26 3.98 22.25 3.31
CA HIS A 26 4.89 22.24 4.46
C HIS A 26 4.48 21.11 5.40
N MET A 27 5.43 20.26 5.77
CA MET A 27 5.16 19.06 6.55
C MET A 27 6.31 18.72 7.48
N GLU A 28 6.03 18.00 8.55
CA GLU A 28 7.08 17.37 9.34
C GLU A 28 7.89 16.37 8.50
N LYS A 29 9.16 16.17 8.87
CA LYS A 29 10.10 15.26 8.18
C LYS A 29 9.55 13.85 7.94
N CYS A 30 8.79 13.30 8.89
CA CYS A 30 8.19 11.97 8.74
C CYS A 30 6.92 11.96 7.86
N ALA A 31 6.25 13.10 7.72
CA ALA A 31 5.04 13.25 6.93
C ALA A 31 5.33 13.52 5.44
N ILE A 32 6.40 14.28 5.14
CA ILE A 32 6.75 14.63 3.76
C ILE A 32 7.04 13.40 2.89
N VAL A 33 7.64 12.35 3.46
CA VAL A 33 7.91 11.09 2.73
C VAL A 33 6.61 10.43 2.27
N LYS A 34 5.61 10.36 3.15
CA LYS A 34 4.30 9.79 2.82
C LYS A 34 3.56 10.66 1.80
N HIS A 35 3.66 11.98 1.94
CA HIS A 35 3.08 12.92 0.99
C HIS A 35 3.65 12.73 -0.42
N ILE A 36 4.98 12.66 -0.56
CA ILE A 36 5.63 12.43 -1.86
C ILE A 36 5.18 11.09 -2.46
N GLN A 37 5.17 10.03 -1.66
CA GLN A 37 4.73 8.70 -2.11
C GLN A 37 3.29 8.71 -2.61
N ALA A 38 2.36 9.29 -1.85
CA ALA A 38 0.94 9.25 -2.18
C ALA A 38 0.56 10.22 -3.31
N ILE A 39 1.01 11.48 -3.24
CA ILE A 39 0.55 12.55 -4.13
C ILE A 39 1.32 12.57 -5.44
N HIS A 40 2.63 12.35 -5.39
CA HIS A 40 3.49 12.53 -6.55
C HIS A 40 3.90 11.23 -7.22
N LEU A 41 4.09 10.17 -6.44
CA LEU A 41 4.45 8.85 -6.96
C LEU A 41 3.24 7.92 -7.14
N GLY A 42 2.05 8.33 -6.68
CA GLY A 42 0.83 7.53 -6.77
C GLY A 42 0.87 6.21 -5.99
N VAL A 43 1.80 6.07 -5.03
CA VAL A 43 1.94 4.88 -4.20
C VAL A 43 0.75 4.79 -3.27
N THR A 44 -0.06 3.75 -3.48
CA THR A 44 -1.25 3.48 -2.68
C THR A 44 -1.30 2.01 -2.28
N TYR A 45 -2.01 1.72 -1.19
CA TYR A 45 -2.12 0.39 -0.62
C TYR A 45 -3.59 -0.05 -0.62
N PRO A 46 -4.11 -0.59 -1.74
CA PRO A 46 -5.48 -1.06 -1.84
C PRO A 46 -5.68 -2.39 -1.12
N CYS A 47 -6.72 -2.48 -0.31
CA CYS A 47 -7.18 -3.73 0.26
C CYS A 47 -7.98 -4.53 -0.77
N ARG A 48 -7.45 -5.65 -1.26
CA ARG A 48 -8.15 -6.53 -2.20
C ARG A 48 -9.39 -7.23 -1.63
N ARG A 49 -9.58 -7.20 -0.30
CA ARG A 49 -10.75 -7.80 0.37
C ARG A 49 -11.96 -6.88 0.35
N CYS A 50 -11.77 -5.59 0.66
CA CYS A 50 -12.87 -4.61 0.79
C CYS A 50 -12.79 -3.43 -0.18
N GLY A 51 -11.73 -3.32 -0.99
CA GLY A 51 -11.54 -2.23 -1.96
C GLY A 51 -11.02 -0.91 -1.38
N ILE A 52 -10.91 -0.78 -0.06
CA ILE A 52 -10.44 0.47 0.57
C ILE A 52 -8.97 0.72 0.24
N THR A 53 -8.66 1.94 -0.20
CA THR A 53 -7.31 2.35 -0.58
C THR A 53 -6.70 3.24 0.51
N PHE A 54 -5.48 2.94 0.92
CA PHE A 54 -4.76 3.69 1.94
C PHE A 54 -3.56 4.41 1.35
N ALA A 55 -3.31 5.64 1.78
CA ALA A 55 -2.14 6.44 1.38
C ALA A 55 -0.83 6.03 2.09
N GLY A 56 -0.88 5.09 3.04
CA GLY A 56 0.28 4.70 3.83
C GLY A 56 0.27 3.25 4.29
N LYS A 57 1.46 2.64 4.29
CA LYS A 57 1.68 1.22 4.61
C LYS A 57 1.16 0.83 5.99
N ARG A 58 1.48 1.62 7.04
CA ARG A 58 1.06 1.30 8.42
C ARG A 58 -0.46 1.28 8.59
N SER A 59 -1.18 2.24 7.98
CA SER A 59 -2.64 2.27 8.04
C SER A 59 -3.26 1.07 7.32
N PHE A 60 -2.68 0.68 6.19
CA PHE A 60 -3.06 -0.55 5.48
C PHE A 60 -2.80 -1.81 6.30
N GLU A 61 -1.63 -1.96 6.93
CA GLU A 61 -1.30 -3.11 7.76
C GLU A 61 -2.24 -3.25 8.97
N LEU A 62 -2.51 -2.15 9.67
CA LEU A 62 -3.50 -2.13 10.75
C LEU A 62 -4.91 -2.49 10.24
N HIS A 63 -5.28 -2.01 9.06
CA HIS A 63 -6.54 -2.39 8.43
C HIS A 63 -6.62 -3.89 8.14
N LEU A 64 -5.54 -4.53 7.68
CA LEU A 64 -5.57 -5.97 7.37
C LEU A 64 -5.88 -6.85 8.57
N LEU A 65 -5.50 -6.43 9.79
CA LEU A 65 -5.81 -7.12 11.03
C LEU A 65 -7.31 -7.13 11.33
N GLY A 66 -8.00 -6.02 11.05
CA GLY A 66 -9.43 -5.81 11.34
C GLY A 66 -10.32 -5.69 10.11
N CYS A 67 -9.86 -6.13 8.93
CA CYS A 67 -10.57 -5.88 7.67
C CYS A 67 -11.99 -6.50 7.73
N PRO A 68 -13.06 -5.70 7.51
CA PRO A 68 -14.45 -6.17 7.64
C PRO A 68 -14.83 -7.26 6.65
N ALA A 69 -14.26 -7.23 5.45
CA ALA A 69 -14.52 -8.24 4.42
C ALA A 69 -13.81 -9.55 4.79
N PRO A 70 -14.42 -10.73 4.64
CA PRO A 70 -13.82 -12.00 5.02
C PRO A 70 -12.49 -12.25 4.28
N LYS A 71 -11.58 -13.01 4.89
CA LYS A 71 -10.40 -13.52 4.19
C LYS A 71 -10.93 -14.48 3.12
N LYS A 72 -10.82 -14.13 1.84
CA LYS A 72 -11.09 -15.09 0.77
C LYS A 72 -10.11 -16.26 0.96
N ARG A 73 -10.65 -17.43 1.34
CA ARG A 73 -9.91 -18.68 1.27
C ARG A 73 -9.67 -18.92 -0.21
N ILE A 74 -8.41 -18.95 -0.64
CA ILE A 74 -8.08 -19.43 -1.97
C ILE A 74 -8.35 -20.94 -1.93
N GLU A 75 -9.51 -21.35 -2.46
CA GLU A 75 -9.73 -22.76 -2.77
C GLU A 75 -8.85 -23.08 -3.97
N VAL A 76 -7.72 -23.72 -3.70
CA VAL A 76 -7.02 -24.44 -4.76
C VAL A 76 -7.98 -25.52 -5.20
N GLU A 77 -8.56 -25.38 -6.40
CA GLU A 77 -9.26 -26.47 -7.06
C GLU A 77 -8.24 -27.58 -7.28
N LEU A 78 -8.13 -28.49 -6.31
CA LEU A 78 -7.58 -29.82 -6.53
C LEU A 78 -8.55 -30.45 -7.52
N PHE A 79 -8.21 -30.36 -8.80
CA PHE A 79 -8.88 -31.08 -9.88
C PHE A 79 -8.76 -32.57 -9.55
N GLU A 80 -9.77 -33.14 -8.88
CA GLU A 80 -9.84 -34.55 -8.60
C GLU A 80 -9.90 -35.29 -9.94
N ARG A 81 -8.74 -35.77 -10.40
CA ARG A 81 -8.65 -36.81 -11.42
C ARG A 81 -9.14 -38.11 -10.79
N THR A 82 -10.45 -38.25 -10.73
CA THR A 82 -11.14 -39.52 -10.49
C THR A 82 -10.86 -40.46 -11.66
N LEU A 83 -9.88 -41.35 -11.52
CA LEU A 83 -9.82 -42.59 -12.31
C LEU A 83 -10.48 -43.69 -11.48
N VAL A 84 -11.81 -43.74 -11.54
CA VAL A 84 -12.55 -44.96 -11.18
C VAL A 84 -12.64 -45.79 -12.45
N PHE A 85 -11.70 -46.72 -12.64
CA PHE A 85 -11.82 -47.76 -13.65
C PHE A 85 -12.26 -49.04 -12.95
N GLU A 86 -13.54 -49.12 -12.60
CA GLU A 86 -14.21 -50.38 -12.31
C GLU A 86 -15.15 -50.70 -13.47
N ARG A 87 -14.76 -51.68 -14.29
CA ARG A 87 -15.71 -52.64 -14.87
C ARG A 87 -15.02 -54.00 -14.98
N SER A 88 -15.32 -54.86 -14.01
CA SER A 88 -15.29 -56.29 -14.17
C SER A 88 -16.16 -56.70 -15.35
N LEU A 89 -15.57 -57.41 -16.31
CA LEU A 89 -16.10 -58.61 -16.97
C LEU A 89 -14.89 -59.44 -17.43
#